data_AF-A0A928YMH6-F1
#
_entry.id   AF-A0A928YMH6-F1
#
_cell.length_a   1.000
_cell.length_b   1.000
_cell.length_c   1.000
_cell.angle_alpha   90.00
_cell.angle_beta   90.00
_cell.angle_gamma   90.00
#
_symmetry.space_group_name_H-M   'P 1'
#
loop_
_entity.id
_entity.type
_entity.pdbx_description
1 polymer ?
#
loop_
_entity_poly.entity_id
_entity_poly.type
_entity_poly.pdbx_seq_one_letter_code
_entity_poly.pdbx_strand_id
1 'polypeptide(L)'
;MFIFTHRPRLAAYIIGLLILIASFTTIYTQIILGEIVNMGLAVPPTLRFTASAANFASMFVLWGAILAIAFTASMIIAARIARAIGILPIWVHAVSGWAGIAATLFLMEWGGEAVLGVNIIVASRGLDGFIALSLAGLPAGYIYRALIERYRTPA
;
A
#
# COMPACT_ATOMS: atom_id res chain seq x y z
N MET A 1 -13.70 16.34 1.95
CA MET A 1 -13.24 16.50 0.55
C MET A 1 -12.24 17.65 0.49
N PHE A 2 -10.95 17.39 0.79
CA PHE A 2 -9.91 18.44 1.00
C PHE A 2 -8.55 18.09 0.34
N ILE A 3 -8.46 16.96 -0.36
CA ILE A 3 -7.22 16.46 -0.98
C ILE A 3 -7.04 17.06 -2.38
N PHE A 4 -8.12 17.21 -3.15
CA PHE A 4 -8.08 17.61 -4.56
C PHE A 4 -8.09 19.13 -4.83
N THR A 5 -8.31 19.95 -3.81
CA THR A 5 -8.45 21.41 -3.96
C THR A 5 -7.12 22.17 -3.95
N HIS A 6 -6.03 21.53 -3.52
CA HIS A 6 -4.69 22.13 -3.52
C HIS A 6 -3.72 21.25 -4.29
N ARG A 7 -3.17 21.81 -5.38
CA ARG A 7 -2.13 21.19 -6.23
C ARG A 7 -1.01 20.45 -5.46
N PRO A 8 -0.42 21.00 -4.37
CA PRO A 8 0.61 20.27 -3.62
C PRO A 8 0.09 19.04 -2.87
N ARG A 9 -1.16 19.06 -2.39
CA ARG A 9 -1.77 17.90 -1.71
C ARG A 9 -2.12 16.79 -2.69
N LEU A 10 -2.55 17.17 -3.89
CA LEU A 10 -2.80 16.22 -4.97
C LEU A 10 -1.49 15.56 -5.43
N ALA A 11 -0.41 16.33 -5.61
CA ALA A 11 0.89 15.78 -5.95
C ALA A 11 1.41 14.81 -4.87
N ALA A 12 1.33 15.20 -3.59
CA ALA A 12 1.70 14.32 -2.48
C ALA A 12 0.86 13.03 -2.43
N TYR A 13 -0.44 13.13 -2.73
CA TYR A 13 -1.33 11.96 -2.82
C TYR A 13 -0.92 11.02 -3.95
N ILE A 14 -0.69 11.55 -5.16
CA ILE A 14 -0.29 10.74 -6.31
C ILE A 14 1.05 10.05 -6.04
N ILE A 15 2.04 10.77 -5.50
CA ILE A 15 3.34 10.20 -5.16
C ILE A 15 3.20 9.11 -4.10
N GLY A 16 2.46 9.36 -3.00
CA GLY A 16 2.20 8.36 -1.98
C GLY A 16 1.52 7.10 -2.53
N LEU A 17 0.53 7.29 -3.41
CA LEU A 17 -0.18 6.19 -4.07
C LEU A 17 0.73 5.37 -4.99
N LEU A 18 1.58 6.01 -5.79
CA LEU A 18 2.53 5.31 -6.65
C LEU A 18 3.51 4.47 -5.82
N ILE A 19 3.97 4.99 -4.69
CA ILE A 19 4.85 4.27 -3.76
C ILE A 19 4.13 3.09 -3.12
N LEU A 20 2.86 3.27 -2.74
CA LEU A 20 2.03 2.18 -2.24
C LEU A 20 1.93 1.06 -3.27
N ILE A 21 1.53 1.38 -4.51
CA ILE A 21 1.37 0.39 -5.57
C ILE A 21 2.70 -0.31 -5.84
N ALA A 22 3.78 0.44 -6.01
CA ALA A 22 5.10 -0.13 -6.30
C ALA A 22 5.58 -1.05 -5.17
N SER A 23 5.42 -0.62 -3.91
CA SER A 23 5.83 -1.42 -2.75
C SER A 23 4.98 -2.67 -2.63
N PHE A 24 3.65 -2.55 -2.75
CA PHE A 24 2.71 -3.65 -2.65
C PHE A 24 2.96 -4.71 -3.73
N THR A 25 3.08 -4.31 -5.00
CA THR A 25 3.32 -5.26 -6.11
C THR A 25 4.71 -5.90 -6.02
N THR A 26 5.71 -5.17 -5.52
CA THR A 26 7.05 -5.73 -5.32
C THR A 26 7.04 -6.79 -4.22
N ILE A 27 6.48 -6.47 -3.06
CA ILE A 27 6.38 -7.41 -1.92
C ILE A 27 5.57 -8.65 -2.34
N TYR A 28 4.41 -8.44 -2.97
CA TYR A 28 3.58 -9.51 -3.53
C TYR A 28 4.38 -10.45 -4.43
N THR A 29 5.14 -9.89 -5.37
CA THR A 29 5.95 -10.67 -6.30
C THR A 29 7.08 -11.42 -5.58
N GLN A 30 7.76 -10.78 -4.63
CA GLN A 30 8.87 -11.40 -3.91
C GLN A 30 8.40 -12.56 -3.00
N ILE A 31 7.20 -12.48 -2.43
CA ILE A 31 6.61 -13.58 -1.65
C ILE A 31 6.39 -14.79 -2.56
N ILE A 32 5.72 -14.61 -3.70
CA ILE A 32 5.43 -15.70 -4.65
C ILE A 32 6.73 -16.31 -5.20
N LEU A 33 7.71 -15.49 -5.58
CA LEU A 33 9.00 -16.00 -6.04
C LEU A 33 9.78 -16.70 -4.92
N GLY A 34 9.57 -16.29 -3.66
CA GLY A 34 10.12 -16.98 -2.49
C GLY A 34 9.57 -18.39 -2.35
N GLU A 35 8.27 -18.59 -2.55
CA GLU A 35 7.65 -19.91 -2.56
C GLU A 35 8.23 -20.81 -3.66
N ILE A 36 8.45 -20.26 -4.86
CA ILE A 36 9.10 -20.98 -5.98
C ILE A 36 10.51 -21.42 -5.60
N VAL A 37 11.28 -20.56 -4.92
CA VAL A 37 12.61 -20.93 -4.43
C VAL A 37 12.53 -22.03 -3.37
N ASN A 38 11.54 -21.99 -2.48
CA ASN A 38 11.32 -23.03 -1.48
C ASN A 38 10.92 -24.38 -2.10
N MET A 39 10.37 -24.40 -3.31
CA MET A 39 10.12 -25.62 -4.09
C MET A 39 11.38 -26.20 -4.77
N GLY A 40 12.55 -25.58 -4.57
CA GLY A 40 13.83 -26.03 -5.12
C GLY A 40 14.17 -25.45 -6.50
N LEU A 41 13.38 -24.50 -7.01
CA LEU A 41 13.63 -23.85 -8.29
C LEU A 41 14.53 -22.62 -8.11
N ALA A 42 15.62 -22.53 -8.87
CA ALA A 42 16.50 -21.38 -8.84
C ALA A 42 15.84 -20.17 -9.53
N VAL A 43 15.59 -19.10 -8.76
CA VAL A 43 15.08 -17.82 -9.29
C VAL A 43 16.20 -16.78 -9.20
N PRO A 44 16.91 -16.49 -10.30
CA PRO A 44 18.01 -15.52 -10.28
C PRO A 44 17.50 -14.11 -9.95
N PRO A 45 18.33 -13.24 -9.33
CA PRO A 45 17.92 -11.88 -8.97
C PRO A 45 17.40 -11.06 -10.15
N THR A 46 17.97 -11.23 -11.34
CA THR A 46 17.51 -10.57 -12.58
C THR A 46 16.06 -10.90 -12.90
N LEU A 47 15.66 -12.16 -12.76
CA LEU A 47 14.27 -12.60 -12.96
C LEU A 47 13.34 -12.03 -11.88
N ARG A 48 13.81 -11.88 -10.64
CA ARG A 48 13.02 -11.27 -9.56
C ARG A 48 12.69 -9.81 -9.87
N PHE A 49 13.66 -9.06 -10.38
CA PHE A 49 13.45 -7.66 -10.76
C PHE A 49 12.52 -7.53 -11.97
N THR A 50 12.74 -8.31 -13.04
CA THR A 50 11.90 -8.24 -14.24
C THR A 50 10.47 -8.67 -13.97
N ALA A 51 10.27 -9.72 -13.16
CA ALA A 51 8.94 -10.15 -12.73
C ALA A 51 8.21 -9.08 -11.90
N SER A 52 8.93 -8.40 -10.99
CA SER A 52 8.33 -7.32 -10.17
C SER A 52 7.91 -6.13 -11.03
N ALA A 53 8.75 -5.75 -12.01
CA ALA A 53 8.43 -4.68 -12.96
C ALA A 53 7.24 -5.06 -13.86
N ALA A 54 7.21 -6.30 -14.36
CA ALA A 54 6.12 -6.82 -15.17
C ALA A 54 4.79 -6.85 -14.38
N ASN A 55 4.81 -7.31 -13.12
CA ASN A 55 3.65 -7.32 -12.25
C ASN A 55 3.17 -5.92 -11.88
N PHE A 56 4.08 -4.98 -11.63
CA PHE A 56 3.72 -3.58 -11.42
C PHE A 56 2.96 -3.04 -12.62
N ALA A 57 3.45 -3.26 -13.85
CA ALA A 57 2.80 -2.77 -15.06
C ALA A 57 1.46 -3.47 -15.36
N SER A 58 1.41 -4.80 -15.27
CA SER A 58 0.23 -5.59 -15.63
C SER A 58 -0.92 -5.43 -14.64
N MET A 59 -0.61 -5.28 -13.35
CA MET A 59 -1.61 -5.16 -12.30
C MET A 59 -1.85 -3.71 -11.86
N PHE A 60 -1.22 -2.73 -12.52
CA PHE A 60 -1.30 -1.32 -12.14
C PHE A 60 -2.74 -0.82 -12.04
N VAL A 61 -3.60 -1.15 -13.01
CA VAL A 61 -4.99 -0.68 -13.05
C VAL A 61 -5.81 -1.30 -11.93
N LEU A 62 -5.73 -2.62 -11.76
CA LEU A 62 -6.52 -3.35 -10.76
C LEU A 62 -6.08 -2.99 -9.33
N TRP A 63 -4.79 -3.17 -9.02
CA TRP A 63 -4.27 -2.80 -7.70
C TRP A 63 -4.33 -1.31 -7.47
N GLY A 64 -4.08 -0.49 -8.50
CA GLY A 64 -4.17 0.96 -8.38
C GLY A 64 -5.55 1.43 -7.95
N ALA A 65 -6.64 0.89 -8.53
CA ALA A 65 -7.99 1.25 -8.13
C ALA A 65 -8.30 0.88 -6.67
N ILE A 66 -7.99 -0.37 -6.29
CA ILE A 66 -8.24 -0.89 -4.94
C ILE A 66 -7.44 -0.12 -3.90
N LEU A 67 -6.13 0.00 -4.12
CA LEU A 67 -5.20 0.65 -3.21
C LEU A 67 -5.48 2.15 -3.13
N ALA A 68 -5.94 2.79 -4.21
CA ALA A 68 -6.34 4.21 -4.18
C ALA A 68 -7.55 4.44 -3.27
N ILE A 69 -8.56 3.57 -3.31
CA ILE A 69 -9.74 3.67 -2.45
C ILE A 69 -9.31 3.51 -0.98
N ALA A 70 -8.55 2.45 -0.68
CA ALA A 70 -8.03 2.17 0.65
C ALA A 70 -7.18 3.34 1.18
N PHE A 71 -6.25 3.83 0.36
CA PHE A 71 -5.36 4.92 0.72
C PHE A 71 -6.12 6.23 0.93
N THR A 72 -7.10 6.55 0.07
CA THR A 72 -7.96 7.73 0.22
C THR A 72 -8.71 7.70 1.55
N ALA A 73 -9.39 6.58 1.85
CA ALA A 73 -10.12 6.43 3.10
C ALA A 73 -9.18 6.60 4.31
N SER A 74 -8.01 5.95 4.26
CA SER A 74 -6.99 6.00 5.31
C SER A 74 -6.46 7.41 5.55
N MET A 75 -6.15 8.17 4.49
CA MET A 75 -5.67 9.56 4.62
C MET A 75 -6.75 10.49 5.16
N ILE A 76 -8.03 10.27 4.82
CA ILE A 76 -9.14 11.05 5.39
C ILE A 76 -9.25 10.79 6.88
N ILE A 77 -9.20 9.52 7.31
CA ILE A 77 -9.25 9.13 8.72
C ILE A 77 -8.04 9.69 9.46
N ALA A 78 -6.83 9.52 8.92
CA ALA A 78 -5.60 10.08 9.48
C ALA A 78 -5.69 11.59 9.71
N ALA A 79 -6.23 12.33 8.74
CA ALA A 79 -6.40 13.78 8.86
C ALA A 79 -7.43 14.20 9.93
N ARG A 80 -8.38 13.32 10.29
CA ARG A 80 -9.32 13.54 11.40
C ARG A 80 -8.62 13.26 12.72
N ILE A 81 -7.96 12.11 12.83
CA ILE A 81 -7.24 11.68 14.02
C ILE A 81 -6.12 12.67 14.37
N ALA A 82 -5.29 13.05 13.39
CA ALA A 82 -4.19 13.99 13.60
C ALA A 82 -4.67 15.37 14.09
N ARG A 83 -5.88 15.79 13.70
CA ARG A 83 -6.49 17.03 14.21
C ARG A 83 -6.99 16.89 15.64
N ALA A 84 -7.47 15.72 16.04
CA ALA A 84 -7.97 15.47 17.38
C ALA A 84 -6.84 15.26 18.40
N ILE A 85 -5.79 14.52 18.02
CA ILE A 85 -4.68 14.17 18.92
C ILE A 85 -3.63 15.30 18.99
N GLY A 86 -3.48 16.10 17.93
CA GLY A 86 -2.57 17.25 17.89
C GLY A 86 -1.08 16.92 17.88
N ILE A 87 -0.69 15.64 17.93
CA ILE A 87 0.69 15.18 18.09
C ILE A 87 1.11 14.29 16.90
N LEU A 88 2.35 14.47 16.43
CA LEU A 88 3.07 13.62 15.46
C LEU A 88 2.23 13.20 14.23
N PRO A 89 1.71 14.15 13.45
CA PRO A 89 0.83 13.88 12.32
C PRO A 89 1.44 12.97 11.25
N ILE A 90 2.78 12.95 11.10
CA ILE A 90 3.49 12.07 10.18
C ILE A 90 3.29 10.59 10.51
N TRP A 91 3.43 10.21 11.78
CA TRP A 91 3.23 8.83 12.23
C TRP A 91 1.77 8.42 12.18
N VAL A 92 0.86 9.34 12.48
CA VAL A 92 -0.59 9.08 12.34
C VAL A 92 -0.93 8.70 10.90
N HIS A 93 -0.38 9.41 9.89
CA HIS A 93 -0.63 9.08 8.49
C HIS A 93 0.07 7.79 8.05
N ALA A 94 1.30 7.54 8.51
CA ALA A 94 2.00 6.28 8.23
C ALA A 94 1.23 5.07 8.77
N VAL A 95 0.89 5.06 10.07
CA VAL A 95 0.15 3.98 10.73
C VAL A 95 -1.25 3.82 10.14
N SER A 96 -1.92 4.93 9.78
CA SER A 96 -3.21 4.84 9.09
C SER A 96 -3.08 4.22 7.70
N GLY A 97 -2.00 4.50 6.98
CA GLY A 97 -1.68 3.85 5.71
C GLY A 97 -1.56 2.34 5.89
N TRP A 98 -0.76 1.88 6.86
CA TRP A 98 -0.65 0.46 7.21
C TRP A 98 -1.99 -0.18 7.58
N ALA A 99 -2.72 0.42 8.52
CA ALA A 99 -4.01 -0.09 8.97
C ALA A 99 -5.05 -0.15 7.84
N GLY A 100 -5.01 0.80 6.91
CA GLY A 100 -5.85 0.78 5.72
C GLY A 100 -5.59 -0.40 4.80
N ILE A 101 -4.32 -0.73 4.56
CA ILE A 101 -3.96 -1.88 3.74
C ILE A 101 -4.28 -3.18 4.48
N ALA A 102 -3.98 -3.26 5.78
CA ALA A 102 -4.34 -4.40 6.61
C ALA A 102 -5.86 -4.67 6.56
N ALA A 103 -6.68 -3.63 6.73
CA ALA A 103 -8.14 -3.74 6.63
C ALA A 103 -8.58 -4.17 5.22
N THR A 104 -7.94 -3.66 4.18
CA THR A 104 -8.24 -4.04 2.79
C THR A 104 -7.94 -5.51 2.53
N LEU A 105 -6.76 -5.98 2.95
CA LEU A 105 -6.37 -7.39 2.84
C LEU A 105 -7.32 -8.28 3.65
N PHE A 106 -7.67 -7.89 4.87
CA PHE A 106 -8.60 -8.65 5.71
C PHE A 106 -9.99 -8.75 5.08
N LEU A 107 -10.51 -7.66 4.51
CA LEU A 107 -11.79 -7.66 3.81
C LEU A 107 -11.76 -8.52 2.54
N MET A 108 -10.61 -8.59 1.85
CA MET A 108 -10.45 -9.43 0.66
C MET A 108 -10.32 -10.90 0.99
N GLU A 109 -9.64 -11.23 2.08
CA GLU A 109 -9.53 -12.60 2.58
C GLU A 109 -10.89 -13.10 3.07
N TRP A 110 -11.51 -12.38 4.00
CA TRP A 110 -12.80 -12.76 4.57
C TRP A 110 -13.93 -12.69 3.53
N GLY A 111 -13.97 -11.63 2.73
CA GLY A 111 -14.95 -11.47 1.65
C GLY A 111 -14.73 -12.45 0.50
N GLY A 112 -13.48 -12.77 0.16
CA GLY A 112 -13.15 -13.74 -0.88
C GLY A 112 -13.53 -15.17 -0.48
N GLU A 113 -13.28 -15.56 0.76
CA GLU A 113 -13.72 -16.86 1.29
C GLU A 113 -15.26 -16.92 1.36
N ALA A 114 -15.91 -15.87 1.85
CA ALA A 114 -17.37 -15.83 1.97
C ALA A 114 -18.12 -15.79 0.62
N VAL A 115 -17.55 -15.17 -0.42
CA VAL A 115 -18.21 -14.97 -1.72
C VAL A 115 -17.74 -15.96 -2.78
N LEU A 116 -16.45 -16.30 -2.80
CA LEU A 116 -15.81 -17.09 -3.85
C LEU A 116 -15.23 -18.43 -3.36
N GLY A 117 -15.23 -18.67 -2.04
CA GLY A 117 -14.62 -19.87 -1.45
C GLY A 117 -13.11 -19.96 -1.64
N VAL A 118 -12.45 -18.86 -2.05
CA VAL A 118 -11.00 -18.81 -2.31
C VAL A 118 -10.39 -17.51 -1.82
N ASN A 119 -9.20 -17.59 -1.25
CA ASN A 119 -8.41 -16.40 -0.93
C ASN A 119 -7.81 -15.82 -2.22
N ILE A 120 -8.28 -14.62 -2.58
CA ILE A 120 -7.99 -13.90 -3.83
C ILE A 120 -6.52 -13.49 -3.92
N ILE A 121 -5.85 -13.30 -2.78
CA ILE A 121 -4.45 -12.87 -2.72
C ILE A 121 -3.59 -14.01 -2.17
N VAL A 122 -2.92 -14.72 -3.08
CA VAL A 122 -2.06 -15.86 -2.72
C VAL A 122 -0.99 -15.44 -1.71
N ALA A 123 -0.35 -14.30 -1.94
CA ALA A 123 0.73 -13.79 -1.10
C ALA A 123 0.30 -13.33 0.31
N SER A 124 -1.00 -13.28 0.64
CA SER A 124 -1.49 -12.92 1.98
C SER A 124 -2.09 -14.09 2.75
N ARG A 125 -2.02 -15.33 2.23
CA ARG A 125 -2.63 -16.53 2.85
C ARG A 125 -2.03 -16.95 4.21
N GLY A 126 -0.94 -16.32 4.62
CA GLY A 126 -0.30 -16.52 5.92
C GLY A 126 -0.05 -15.20 6.63
N LEU A 127 0.10 -15.26 7.95
CA LEU A 127 0.33 -14.08 8.79
C LEU A 127 1.55 -13.27 8.33
N ASP A 128 2.62 -13.94 7.92
CA ASP A 128 3.84 -13.28 7.43
C ASP A 128 3.58 -12.47 6.16
N GLY A 129 2.84 -13.05 5.21
CA GLY A 129 2.46 -12.41 3.96
C GLY A 129 1.50 -11.25 4.17
N PHE A 130 0.51 -11.42 5.06
CA PHE A 130 -0.41 -10.37 5.47
C PHE A 130 0.33 -9.18 6.10
N ILE A 131 1.23 -9.44 7.05
CA ILE A 131 2.04 -8.41 7.69
C ILE A 131 2.93 -7.73 6.66
N ALA A 132 3.67 -8.49 5.84
CA ALA A 132 4.56 -7.93 4.83
C ALA A 132 3.82 -7.02 3.83
N LEU A 133 2.68 -7.46 3.29
CA LEU A 133 1.90 -6.68 2.35
C LEU A 133 1.25 -5.46 2.98
N SER A 134 0.73 -5.58 4.21
CA SER A 134 0.14 -4.43 4.91
C SER A 134 1.17 -3.34 5.17
N LEU A 135 2.43 -3.70 5.47
CA LEU A 135 3.52 -2.76 5.70
C LEU A 135 3.83 -1.86 4.50
N ALA A 136 3.42 -2.24 3.27
CA ALA A 136 3.50 -1.37 2.09
C ALA A 136 2.76 -0.03 2.29
N GLY A 137 1.76 0.02 3.18
CA GLY A 137 1.01 1.23 3.53
C GLY A 137 1.80 2.26 4.35
N LEU A 138 2.78 1.82 5.14
CA LEU A 138 3.58 2.72 5.99
C LEU A 138 4.34 3.79 5.18
N PRO A 139 5.21 3.43 4.21
CA PRO A 139 5.99 4.43 3.47
C PRO A 139 5.10 5.37 2.66
N ALA A 140 3.98 4.87 2.12
CA ALA A 140 3.03 5.69 1.39
C ALA A 140 2.39 6.79 2.26
N GLY A 141 1.91 6.42 3.45
CA GLY A 141 1.32 7.37 4.40
C GLY A 141 2.33 8.37 4.95
N TYR A 142 3.55 7.90 5.24
CA TYR A 142 4.67 8.76 5.65
C TYR A 142 4.99 9.80 4.58
N ILE A 143 5.21 9.38 3.34
CA ILE A 143 5.63 10.26 2.24
C ILE A 143 4.54 11.26 1.88
N TYR A 144 3.27 10.82 1.85
CA TYR A 144 2.13 11.73 1.67
C TYR A 144 2.19 12.89 2.66
N ARG A 145 2.40 12.59 3.94
CA ARG A 145 2.39 13.62 4.98
C ARG A 145 3.66 14.48 4.97
N ALA A 146 4.83 13.87 4.78
CA ALA A 146 6.11 14.58 4.69
C ALA A 146 6.11 15.61 3.54
N LEU A 147 5.58 15.23 2.38
CA LEU A 147 5.48 16.15 1.24
C LEU A 147 4.53 17.31 1.53
N ILE A 148 3.37 17.06 2.14
CA ILE A 148 2.44 18.12 2.53
C ILE A 148 3.07 19.12 3.50
N GLU A 149 3.87 18.65 4.46
CA GLU A 149 4.57 19.51 5.41
C GLU A 149 5.63 20.36 4.71
N ARG A 150 6.40 19.77 3.80
CA ARG A 150 7.40 20.49 3.00
C ARG A 150 6.79 21.60 2.13
N TYR A 151 5.60 21.38 1.58
CA TYR A 151 4.88 22.40 0.80
C TYR A 151 4.20 23.48 1.66
N ARG A 152 4.14 23.32 2.99
CA ARG A 152 3.58 24.33 3.91
C ARG A 152 4.62 25.31 4.45
N THR A 153 5.88 24.91 4.54
CA THR A 153 7.00 25.81 4.87
C THR A 153 7.45 26.55 3.60
N PRO A 154 7.20 27.86 3.45
CA PRO A 154 7.89 28.64 2.43
C PRO A 154 9.39 28.66 2.78
N ALA A 155 10.23 28.51 1.76
CA ALA A 155 11.67 28.71 1.86
C ALA A 155 12.00 30.17 2.22
#